data_AF-A0A4Y8K8P2-F1
#
_entry.id   AF-A0A4Y8K8P2-F1
#
_cell.length_a   1.000
_cell.length_b   1.000
_cell.length_c   1.000
_cell.angle_alpha   90.00
_cell.angle_beta   90.00
_cell.angle_gamma   90.00
#
_symmetry.space_group_name_H-M   'P 1'
#
loop_
_entity.id
_entity.type
_entity.pdbx_description
1 polymer ?
#
loop_
_entity_poly.entity_id
_entity_poly.type
_entity_poly.pdbx_seq_one_letter_code
_entity_poly.pdbx_strand_id
1 'polypeptide(L)'
;MNKTQVAQILTIASGFDRFIVADRVTTEAWFMALEQVDYDEAMAATVGHFTGPIAKEVFSVRHILNAAADTGRTSALSIEQDVRSAKARGLIDRSWPARQLLPLDIRDALFTLREFERRQATDRLALDQGDGVPADVGTVGRVL
;
A
#
# COMPACT_ATOMS: atom_id res chain seq x y z
N MET A 1 3.51 -10.97 10.23
CA MET A 1 2.91 -11.80 11.31
C MET A 1 3.40 -13.25 11.24
N ASN A 2 3.18 -14.08 12.29
CA ASN A 2 3.58 -15.50 12.31
C ASN A 2 2.48 -16.48 11.83
N LYS A 3 2.83 -17.75 11.59
CA LYS A 3 1.88 -18.78 11.10
C LYS A 3 0.69 -19.02 12.03
N THR A 4 0.90 -19.00 13.34
CA THR A 4 -0.18 -19.19 14.33
C THR A 4 -1.21 -18.07 14.24
N GLN A 5 -0.74 -16.84 14.07
CA GLN A 5 -1.58 -15.66 13.88
C GLN A 5 -2.39 -15.74 12.58
N VAL A 6 -1.79 -16.22 11.49
CA VAL A 6 -2.52 -16.46 10.23
C VAL A 6 -3.61 -17.52 10.41
N ALA A 7 -3.31 -18.62 11.10
CA ALA A 7 -4.30 -19.65 11.40
C ALA A 7 -5.47 -19.11 12.23
N GLN A 8 -5.20 -18.21 13.19
CA GLN A 8 -6.24 -17.52 13.97
C GLN A 8 -7.14 -16.66 13.08
N ILE A 9 -6.57 -15.87 12.17
CA ILE A 9 -7.33 -15.06 11.21
C ILE A 9 -8.21 -15.95 10.33
N LEU A 10 -7.66 -17.02 9.76
CA LEU A 10 -8.40 -17.96 8.92
C LEU A 10 -9.53 -18.65 9.69
N THR A 11 -9.29 -19.02 10.95
CA THR A 11 -10.31 -19.63 11.82
C THR A 11 -11.48 -18.67 12.03
N ILE A 12 -11.20 -17.41 12.35
CA ILE A 12 -12.24 -16.39 12.52
C ILE A 12 -12.99 -16.17 11.20
N ALA A 13 -12.25 -16.00 10.10
CA ALA A 13 -12.83 -15.78 8.79
C ALA A 13 -13.72 -16.96 8.33
N SER A 14 -13.35 -18.21 8.65
CA SER A 14 -14.17 -19.39 8.36
C SER A 14 -15.52 -19.40 9.08
N GLY A 15 -15.64 -18.66 10.19
CA GLY A 15 -16.90 -18.45 10.89
C GLY A 15 -17.89 -17.55 10.13
N PHE A 16 -17.39 -16.71 9.22
CA PHE A 16 -18.19 -15.79 8.40
C PHE A 16 -18.31 -16.25 6.94
N ASP A 17 -17.27 -16.89 6.41
CA ASP A 17 -17.20 -17.36 5.02
C ASP A 17 -16.90 -18.86 4.97
N ARG A 18 -17.91 -19.65 4.56
CA ARG A 18 -17.81 -21.10 4.43
C ARG A 18 -16.79 -21.58 3.40
N PHE A 19 -16.32 -20.70 2.51
CA PHE A 19 -15.30 -21.03 1.51
C PHE A 19 -13.89 -20.94 2.06
N ILE A 20 -13.72 -20.40 3.27
CA ILE A 20 -12.43 -20.32 3.94
C ILE A 20 -12.22 -21.55 4.81
N VAL A 21 -11.14 -22.25 4.53
CA VAL A 21 -10.72 -23.43 5.27
C VAL A 21 -9.43 -23.11 6.00
N ALA A 22 -9.44 -23.24 7.33
CA ALA A 22 -8.26 -23.10 8.17
C ALA A 22 -7.47 -24.43 8.20
N ASP A 23 -6.94 -24.85 7.05
CA ASP A 23 -6.05 -26.01 6.95
C ASP A 23 -4.58 -25.59 6.84
N ARG A 24 -3.69 -26.59 6.91
CA ARG A 24 -2.24 -26.37 6.87
C ARG A 24 -1.80 -25.68 5.57
N VAL A 25 -2.31 -26.13 4.42
CA VAL A 25 -1.87 -25.64 3.10
C VAL A 25 -2.30 -24.20 2.90
N THR A 26 -3.54 -23.88 3.23
CA THR A 26 -4.11 -22.52 3.16
C THR A 26 -3.38 -21.59 4.12
N THR A 27 -3.10 -22.04 5.35
CA THR A 27 -2.34 -21.27 6.33
C THR A 27 -0.92 -20.97 5.84
N GLU A 28 -0.24 -21.95 5.25
CA GLU A 28 1.11 -21.74 4.69
C GLU A 28 1.09 -20.75 3.52
N ALA A 29 0.11 -20.87 2.62
CA ALA A 29 -0.04 -19.94 1.49
C ALA A 29 -0.33 -18.50 1.94
N TRP A 30 -1.24 -18.33 2.91
CA TRP A 30 -1.56 -17.00 3.45
C TRP A 30 -0.40 -16.41 4.25
N PHE A 31 0.36 -17.25 4.96
CA PHE A 31 1.56 -16.80 5.67
C PHE A 31 2.61 -16.23 4.72
N MET A 32 2.86 -16.87 3.56
CA MET A 32 3.79 -16.33 2.56
C MET A 32 3.38 -14.94 2.05
N ALA A 33 2.07 -14.67 1.97
CA ALA A 33 1.56 -13.37 1.53
C ALA A 33 1.52 -12.31 2.64
N LEU A 34 1.27 -12.72 3.89
CA LEU A 34 1.03 -11.83 5.02
C LEU A 34 2.21 -11.71 5.99
N GLU A 35 3.36 -12.34 5.70
CA GLU A 35 4.53 -12.35 6.59
C GLU A 35 4.96 -10.94 7.01
N GLN A 36 4.88 -9.97 6.11
CA GLN A 36 5.27 -8.57 6.33
C GLN A 36 4.12 -7.68 6.87
N VAL A 37 2.92 -8.22 7.01
CA VAL A 37 1.75 -7.47 7.52
C VAL A 37 1.68 -7.63 9.04
N ASP A 38 1.33 -6.56 9.74
CA ASP A 38 1.11 -6.60 11.19
C ASP A 38 -0.16 -7.40 11.53
N TYR A 39 -0.15 -8.10 12.65
CA TYR A 39 -1.27 -8.94 13.05
C TYR A 39 -2.53 -8.12 13.36
N ASP A 40 -2.39 -6.99 14.05
CA ASP A 40 -3.53 -6.17 14.46
C ASP A 40 -4.17 -5.49 13.24
N GLU A 41 -3.35 -5.05 12.29
CA GLU A 41 -3.81 -4.52 11.00
C GLU A 41 -4.59 -5.57 10.21
N ALA A 42 -4.07 -6.79 10.13
CA ALA A 42 -4.73 -7.88 9.42
C ALA A 42 -6.03 -8.33 10.08
N MET A 43 -6.08 -8.32 11.41
CA MET A 43 -7.30 -8.60 12.17
C MET A 43 -8.36 -7.52 11.91
N ALA A 44 -7.97 -6.24 11.99
CA ALA A 44 -8.87 -5.12 11.71
C ALA A 44 -9.42 -5.17 10.28
N ALA A 45 -8.57 -5.49 9.30
CA ALA A 45 -8.98 -5.68 7.91
C ALA A 45 -9.97 -6.84 7.74
N THR A 46 -9.73 -7.96 8.43
CA THR A 46 -10.61 -9.14 8.39
C THR A 46 -11.99 -8.82 8.95
N VAL A 47 -12.04 -8.21 10.14
CA VAL A 47 -13.32 -7.79 10.76
C VAL A 47 -14.01 -6.71 9.92
N GLY A 48 -13.24 -5.76 9.41
CA GLY A 48 -13.75 -4.67 8.56
C GLY A 48 -14.37 -5.17 7.26
N HIS A 49 -13.84 -6.25 6.67
CA HIS A 49 -14.46 -6.90 5.50
C HIS A 49 -15.88 -7.39 5.82
N PHE A 50 -16.03 -8.17 6.90
CA PHE A 50 -17.31 -8.81 7.24
C PHE A 50 -18.34 -7.88 7.88
N THR A 51 -17.92 -6.74 8.40
CA THR A 51 -18.81 -5.71 8.96
C THR A 51 -19.03 -4.53 8.01
N GLY A 52 -18.27 -4.46 6.92
CA GLY A 52 -18.26 -3.36 5.97
C GLY A 52 -19.26 -3.48 4.82
N PRO A 53 -19.27 -2.50 3.90
CA PRO A 53 -20.20 -2.47 2.77
C PRO A 53 -19.99 -3.61 1.76
N ILE A 54 -18.81 -4.23 1.77
CA ILE A 54 -18.42 -5.34 0.89
C ILE A 54 -18.56 -6.72 1.54
N ALA A 55 -19.22 -6.83 2.70
CA ALA A 55 -19.35 -8.08 3.46
C ALA A 55 -19.99 -9.26 2.69
N LYS A 56 -20.62 -9.00 1.55
CA LYS A 56 -21.20 -10.02 0.67
C LYS A 56 -20.18 -10.65 -0.29
N GLU A 57 -18.99 -10.07 -0.42
CA GLU A 57 -17.92 -10.59 -1.26
C GLU A 57 -17.15 -11.71 -0.57
N VAL A 58 -16.67 -12.67 -1.36
CA VAL A 58 -15.83 -13.77 -0.87
C VAL A 58 -14.55 -13.20 -0.28
N PHE A 59 -14.26 -13.54 0.97
CA PHE A 59 -13.08 -13.03 1.64
C PHE A 59 -11.82 -13.69 1.10
N SER A 60 -10.73 -12.93 1.03
CA SER A 60 -9.46 -13.41 0.46
C SER A 60 -8.31 -12.56 0.98
N VAL A 61 -7.09 -13.10 0.86
CA VAL A 61 -5.85 -12.44 1.31
C VAL A 61 -5.66 -11.04 0.71
N ARG A 62 -6.19 -10.79 -0.50
CA ARG A 62 -6.14 -9.49 -1.17
C ARG A 62 -6.79 -8.39 -0.34
N HIS A 63 -7.89 -8.69 0.35
CA HIS A 63 -8.62 -7.69 1.14
C HIS A 63 -7.78 -7.20 2.32
N ILE A 64 -7.04 -8.11 2.97
CA ILE A 64 -6.10 -7.77 4.04
C ILE A 64 -4.96 -6.89 3.49
N LEU A 65 -4.35 -7.29 2.37
CA LEU A 65 -3.24 -6.55 1.77
C LEU A 65 -3.65 -5.13 1.33
N ASN A 66 -4.83 -4.99 0.73
CA ASN A 66 -5.36 -3.68 0.33
C ASN A 66 -5.61 -2.79 1.55
N ALA A 67 -6.24 -3.32 2.59
CA ALA A 67 -6.50 -2.58 3.81
C ALA A 67 -5.21 -2.17 4.54
N ALA A 68 -4.21 -3.04 4.59
CA ALA A 68 -2.89 -2.72 5.16
C ALA A 68 -2.18 -1.62 4.35
N ALA A 69 -2.23 -1.70 3.02
CA ALA A 69 -1.67 -0.67 2.14
C ALA A 69 -2.36 0.70 2.33
N ASP A 70 -3.67 0.71 2.55
CA ASP A 70 -4.43 1.93 2.82
C ASP A 70 -4.21 2.47 4.23
N THR A 71 -4.06 1.59 5.23
CA THR A 71 -3.77 1.97 6.62
C THR A 71 -2.40 2.64 6.72
N GLY A 72 -1.40 2.15 5.98
CA GLY A 72 -0.10 2.81 5.83
C GLY A 72 -0.18 4.24 5.26
N ARG A 73 -1.21 4.55 4.46
CA ARG A 73 -1.47 5.91 3.93
C ARG A 73 -2.25 6.82 4.89
N THR A 74 -2.67 6.32 6.04
CA THR A 74 -3.40 7.10 7.07
C THR A 74 -2.54 7.49 8.28
N SER A 75 -1.26 7.09 8.33
CA SER A 75 -0.34 7.57 9.36
C SER A 75 -0.12 9.08 9.27
N ALA A 76 0.11 9.77 10.40
CA ALA A 76 0.36 11.21 10.39
C ALA A 76 1.54 11.61 9.48
N LEU A 77 2.54 10.72 9.33
CA LEU A 77 3.68 10.91 8.44
C LEU A 77 3.30 10.77 6.96
N SER A 78 2.46 9.80 6.60
CA SER A 78 2.01 9.63 5.21
C SER A 78 1.02 10.73 4.81
N ILE A 79 0.14 11.16 5.71
CA ILE A 79 -0.69 12.35 5.53
C ILE A 79 0.19 13.58 5.29
N GLU A 80 1.25 13.76 6.08
CA GLU A 80 2.17 14.87 5.91
C GLU A 80 2.92 14.83 4.57
N GLN A 81 3.36 13.65 4.14
CA GLN A 81 3.98 13.47 2.84
C GLN A 81 3.02 13.78 1.69
N ASP A 82 1.76 13.34 1.80
CA ASP A 82 0.72 13.62 0.81
C ASP A 82 0.38 15.11 0.76
N VAL A 83 0.19 15.77 1.91
CA VAL A 83 -0.04 17.21 1.99
C VAL A 83 1.14 18.00 1.41
N ARG A 84 2.38 17.62 1.74
CA ARG A 84 3.59 18.24 1.17
C ARG A 84 3.64 18.09 -0.34
N SER A 85 3.32 16.89 -0.84
CA SER A 85 3.27 16.57 -2.26
C SER A 85 2.18 17.36 -3.01
N ALA A 86 0.99 17.50 -2.41
CA ALA A 86 -0.11 18.29 -2.95
C ALA A 86 0.23 19.79 -3.01
N LYS A 87 0.84 20.33 -1.94
CA LYS A 87 1.30 21.73 -1.92
C LYS A 87 2.34 22.01 -2.99
N ALA A 88 3.32 21.13 -3.16
CA ALA A 88 4.38 21.28 -4.16
C ALA A 88 3.82 21.31 -5.60
N ARG A 89 2.71 20.59 -5.82
CA ARG A 89 2.04 20.49 -7.13
C ARG A 89 0.88 21.48 -7.31
N GLY A 90 0.66 22.37 -6.34
CA GLY A 90 -0.38 23.41 -6.41
C GLY A 90 -1.82 22.90 -6.33
N LEU A 91 -2.02 21.66 -5.86
CA LEU A 91 -3.37 21.06 -5.75
C LEU A 91 -4.15 21.58 -4.56
N ILE A 92 -3.47 22.14 -3.56
CA ILE A 92 -4.06 22.73 -2.35
C ILE A 92 -3.30 24.00 -1.96
N ASP A 93 -3.94 24.83 -1.14
CA ASP A 93 -3.31 26.02 -0.55
C ASP A 93 -2.12 25.64 0.36
N ARG A 94 -1.09 26.47 0.36
CA ARG A 94 0.04 26.40 1.28
C ARG A 94 -0.38 26.50 2.74
N SER A 95 -1.51 27.16 3.02
CA SER A 95 -2.11 27.30 4.35
C SER A 95 -2.72 25.98 4.88
N TRP A 96 -2.91 24.96 4.05
CA TRP A 96 -3.51 23.68 4.47
C TRP A 96 -2.71 23.00 5.60
N PRO A 97 -3.35 22.51 6.67
CA PRO A 97 -2.63 21.90 7.79
C PRO A 97 -1.85 20.64 7.39
N ALA A 98 -0.60 20.52 7.88
CA ALA A 98 0.32 19.47 7.47
C ALA A 98 -0.16 18.04 7.75
N ARG A 99 -0.97 17.85 8.80
CA ARG A 99 -1.44 16.52 9.24
C ARG A 99 -2.94 16.32 9.05
N GLN A 100 -3.55 17.17 8.24
CA GLN A 100 -4.96 17.02 7.91
C GLN A 100 -5.10 16.20 6.63
N LEU A 101 -5.93 15.18 6.69
CA LEU A 101 -6.21 14.30 5.56
C LEU A 101 -6.68 15.14 4.35
N LEU A 102 -6.16 14.80 3.18
CA LEU A 102 -6.55 15.46 1.95
C LEU A 102 -7.98 15.06 1.54
N PRO A 103 -8.74 15.98 0.93
CA PRO A 103 -9.99 15.66 0.25
C PRO A 103 -9.81 14.53 -0.77
N LEU A 104 -10.85 13.72 -0.98
CA LEU A 104 -10.79 12.52 -1.82
C LEU A 104 -10.38 12.84 -3.27
N ASP A 105 -10.95 13.88 -3.86
CA ASP A 105 -10.64 14.40 -5.19
C ASP A 105 -9.16 14.80 -5.35
N ILE A 106 -8.55 15.40 -4.31
CA ILE A 106 -7.13 15.76 -4.32
C ILE A 106 -6.23 14.53 -4.21
N ARG A 107 -6.63 13.52 -3.42
CA ARG A 107 -5.89 12.25 -3.33
C ARG A 107 -5.90 11.52 -4.66
N ASP A 108 -7.03 11.50 -5.36
CA ASP A 108 -7.17 10.88 -6.68
C ASP A 108 -6.33 11.61 -7.73
N ALA A 109 -6.31 12.95 -7.70
CA ALA A 109 -5.45 13.77 -8.56
C ALA A 109 -3.95 13.51 -8.29
N LEU A 110 -3.55 13.43 -7.02
CA LEU A 110 -2.18 13.07 -6.62
C LEU A 110 -1.79 11.68 -7.09
N PHE A 111 -2.68 10.70 -6.95
CA PHE A 111 -2.45 9.34 -7.40
C PHE A 111 -2.24 9.29 -8.91
N THR A 112 -3.10 9.97 -9.67
CA THR A 112 -3.00 10.06 -11.13
C THR A 112 -1.68 10.69 -11.57
N LEU A 113 -1.25 11.77 -10.92
CA LEU A 113 0.03 12.42 -11.21
C LEU A 113 1.23 11.54 -10.88
N ARG A 114 1.24 10.88 -9.70
CA ARG A 114 2.31 9.95 -9.32
C ARG A 114 2.42 8.79 -10.28
N GLU A 115 1.29 8.26 -10.73
CA GLU A 115 1.25 7.14 -11.65
C GLU A 115 1.73 7.53 -13.05
N PHE A 116 1.40 8.74 -13.50
CA PHE A 116 1.96 9.31 -14.73
C PHE A 116 3.48 9.53 -14.63
N GLU A 117 3.96 10.13 -13.54
CA GLU A 117 5.39 10.32 -13.26
C GLU A 117 6.14 8.98 -13.22
N ARG A 118 5.56 7.95 -12.59
CA ARG A 118 6.15 6.60 -12.52
C ARG A 118 6.26 5.96 -13.90
N ARG A 119 5.22 6.09 -14.73
CA ARG A 119 5.24 5.60 -16.13
C ARG A 119 6.30 6.33 -16.94
N GLN A 120 6.36 7.66 -16.87
CA GLN A 120 7.41 8.44 -17.54
C GLN A 120 8.83 8.09 -17.07
N ALA A 121 9.03 7.84 -15.77
CA ALA A 121 10.32 7.40 -15.25
C ALA A 121 10.71 6.00 -15.78
N THR A 122 9.74 5.11 -15.93
CA THR A 122 9.94 3.77 -16.50
C THR A 122 10.27 3.85 -17.99
N ASP A 123 9.55 4.68 -18.75
CA ASP A 123 9.78 4.90 -20.17
C ASP A 123 11.15 5.57 -20.43
N ARG A 124 11.56 6.50 -19.56
CA ARG A 124 12.87 7.15 -19.64
C ARG A 124 14.01 6.19 -19.30
N LEU A 125 13.82 5.31 -18.30
CA LEU A 125 14.80 4.27 -17.96
C LEU A 125 14.95 3.25 -19.10
N ALA A 126 13.86 2.92 -19.79
CA ALA A 126 13.88 2.05 -20.96
C ALA A 126 14.62 2.68 -22.15
N LEU A 127 14.57 4.01 -22.30
CA LEU A 127 15.34 4.75 -23.31
C LEU A 127 16.83 4.86 -22.95
N ASP A 128 17.18 5.01 -21.67
CA ASP A 128 18.58 5.05 -21.19
C ASP A 128 19.28 3.67 -21.25
N GLN A 129 18.52 2.57 -21.35
CA GLN A 129 19.07 1.21 -21.55
C GLN A 129 19.18 0.81 -23.03
N GLY A 130 18.93 1.74 -23.97
CA GLY A 130 19.20 1.52 -25.38
C GLY A 130 20.70 1.45 -25.66
N ASP A 131 21.11 0.46 -26.47
CA ASP A 131 22.50 0.27 -26.92
C ASP A 131 23.16 1.58 -27.37
N GLY A 132 24.15 2.06 -26.61
CA GLY A 132 25.18 2.97 -27.13
C GLY A 132 25.49 4.26 -26.37
N VAL A 133 24.95 4.53 -25.18
CA VAL A 133 25.34 5.75 -24.42
C VAL A 133 26.17 5.38 -23.19
N PRO A 134 27.42 5.88 -23.04
CA PRO A 134 28.20 5.63 -21.83
C PRO A 134 27.49 6.25 -20.63
N ALA A 135 27.22 5.46 -19.61
CA ALA A 135 26.84 5.96 -18.30
C ALA A 135 28.02 6.77 -17.74
N ASP A 136 27.99 8.08 -17.90
CA ASP A 136 28.94 9.01 -17.28
C ASP A 136 28.66 9.06 -15.77
N VAL A 137 29.22 8.10 -15.03
CA VAL A 137 29.22 8.10 -13.57
C VAL A 137 30.25 9.12 -13.10
N GLY A 138 29.82 10.39 -13.11
CA GLY A 138 30.52 11.50 -12.48
C GLY A 138 30.80 11.17 -11.02
N THR A 139 32.04 10.78 -10.74
CA THR A 139 32.55 10.56 -9.39
C THR A 139 32.76 11.93 -8.75
N VAL A 140 31.78 12.41 -7.98
CA VAL A 140 31.91 13.67 -7.24
C VAL A 140 31.98 13.38 -5.74
N GLY A 141 33.16 13.61 -5.17
CA GLY A 141 33.30 13.88 -3.73
C GLY A 141 34.50 13.24 -3.03
N ARG A 142 35.73 13.63 -3.36
CA ARG A 142 36.85 13.58 -2.42
C ARG A 142 37.43 14.98 -2.24
N VAL A 143 36.97 15.67 -1.19
CA VAL A 143 37.55 16.86 -0.55
C VAL A 143 37.04 16.75 0.90
N LEU A 144 37.81 16.52 1.94
CA LEU A 144 39.16 16.95 2.33
C LEU A 144 40.02 15.78 2.83
#